data_AF-A0AAD6FG19-F1
#
_entry.id   AF-A0AAD6FG19-F1
#
_cell.length_a   1.000
_cell.length_b   1.000
_cell.length_c   1.000
_cell.angle_alpha   90.00
_cell.angle_beta   90.00
_cell.angle_gamma   90.00
#
_symmetry.space_group_name_H-M   'P 1'
#
loop_
_entity.id
_entity.type
_entity.pdbx_description
1 polymer ?
#
loop_
_entity_poly.entity_id
_entity_poly.type
_entity_poly.pdbx_seq_one_letter_code
_entity_poly.pdbx_strand_id
1 'polypeptide(L)'
;MAEDLTQQLRKDIEDCECFSLQLDESTDVSDTAQLCVFIRMVFTDMTAKEELLTILPMKEHTRGEDIFRTFKNFVDKTKLPMSKLSSITTDGAPAMVGRCNGFIAKCREDDIFPDFLNYHCIIHQHALCAKMLNMKEVMDVSLKVACSIRARPLQRRLFRAYLEDADCVHTDLLLHTDVRWLSRGNFLERFRVLLPEIKAFLHGTKLAEYARLDDEEWLLDLAFLTDITQMLNELNLELQGKDRTVVDMISSVNAFKRRLHLLCSKLQRKDLANFQNIASELEKQGKDSALLDSARYTEQVNNITSDFEKRFRDFALLEPIATFMCYPFSEDHDIDSLAQNIGAVFHLYPSALEDEMLSLQADIQLKARAHAGQFWNLFRVEKYPNSLLAPQKDFPCLISHQEERPARS
;
A
#
# COMPACT_ATOMS: atom_id res chain seq x y z
N MET A 1 29.33 15.37 -4.62
CA MET A 1 28.48 14.23 -4.18
C MET A 1 27.05 14.39 -4.69
N ALA A 2 26.34 15.50 -4.42
CA ALA A 2 24.98 15.72 -4.96
C ALA A 2 24.94 15.93 -6.49
N GLU A 3 25.89 16.69 -7.06
CA GLU A 3 25.99 16.85 -8.52
C GLU A 3 26.30 15.53 -9.23
N ASP A 4 27.12 14.68 -8.60
CA ASP A 4 27.51 13.35 -9.08
C ASP A 4 26.29 12.41 -9.13
N LEU A 5 25.49 12.37 -8.05
CA LEU A 5 24.23 11.62 -8.00
C LEU A 5 23.21 12.11 -9.03
N THR A 6 23.11 13.43 -9.23
CA THR A 6 22.18 14.00 -10.23
C THR A 6 22.60 13.64 -11.65
N GLN A 7 23.90 13.66 -11.95
CA GLN A 7 24.44 13.24 -13.24
C GLN A 7 24.23 11.74 -13.46
N GLN A 8 24.44 10.92 -12.43
CA GLN A 8 24.19 9.49 -12.49
C GLN A 8 22.72 9.16 -12.76
N LEU A 9 21.79 9.80 -12.05
CA LEU A 9 20.35 9.61 -12.29
C LEU A 9 19.96 10.02 -13.72
N ARG A 10 20.49 11.14 -14.25
CA ARG A 10 20.22 11.53 -15.64
C ARG A 10 20.72 10.49 -16.63
N LYS A 11 21.94 9.99 -16.42
CA LYS A 11 22.51 8.93 -17.25
C LYS A 11 21.66 7.66 -17.19
N ASP A 12 21.22 7.26 -16.00
CA ASP A 12 20.35 6.09 -15.82
C ASP A 12 19.01 6.26 -16.57
N ILE A 13 18.42 7.46 -16.58
CA ILE A 13 17.20 7.77 -17.35
C ILE A 13 17.46 7.73 -18.86
N GLU A 14 18.62 8.21 -19.31
CA GLU A 14 19.04 8.14 -20.71
C GLU A 14 19.28 6.69 -21.16
N ASP A 15 19.84 5.85 -20.29
CA ASP A 15 20.21 4.45 -20.57
C ASP A 15 19.02 3.48 -20.38
N CYS A 16 18.00 3.84 -19.60
CA CYS A 16 16.86 2.95 -19.35
C CYS A 16 16.00 2.70 -20.61
N GLU A 17 15.33 1.55 -20.66
CA GLU A 17 14.38 1.21 -21.72
C GLU A 17 13.06 1.97 -21.55
N CYS A 18 12.60 2.05 -20.32
CA CYS A 18 11.37 2.72 -19.93
C CYS A 18 11.42 3.11 -18.45
N PHE A 19 10.51 3.99 -18.05
CA PHE A 19 10.33 4.32 -16.64
C PHE A 19 8.87 4.55 -16.29
N SER A 20 8.55 4.34 -15.02
CA SER A 20 7.30 4.74 -14.41
C SER A 20 7.51 5.84 -13.37
N LEU A 21 6.43 6.57 -13.10
CA LEU A 21 6.43 7.66 -12.13
C LEU A 21 5.43 7.39 -11.02
N GLN A 22 5.84 7.60 -9.78
CA GLN A 22 4.93 7.70 -8.65
C GLN A 22 4.88 9.15 -8.20
N LEU A 23 3.68 9.70 -8.10
CA LEU A 23 3.44 11.07 -7.65
C LEU A 23 2.62 11.04 -6.37
N ASP A 24 3.16 11.67 -5.33
CA ASP A 24 2.52 11.77 -4.03
C ASP A 24 2.58 13.21 -3.51
N GLU A 25 1.46 13.70 -2.99
CA GLU A 25 1.40 15.01 -2.37
C GLU A 25 1.81 14.86 -0.89
N SER A 26 2.82 15.63 -0.50
CA SER A 26 3.27 15.73 0.89
C SER A 26 3.18 17.18 1.36
N THR A 27 3.17 17.38 2.67
CA THR A 27 3.24 18.71 3.27
C THR A 27 4.52 18.82 4.08
N ASP A 28 5.32 19.84 3.83
CA ASP A 28 6.55 20.05 4.60
C ASP A 28 6.28 20.65 5.98
N VAL A 29 7.36 20.81 6.76
CA VAL A 29 7.29 21.35 8.14
C VAL A 29 6.84 22.82 8.21
N SER A 30 6.77 23.50 7.07
CA SER A 30 6.31 24.89 6.93
C SER A 30 4.92 24.98 6.27
N ASP A 31 4.16 23.89 6.27
CA ASP A 31 2.82 23.78 5.69
C ASP A 31 2.78 24.07 4.18
N THR A 32 3.92 23.96 3.48
CA THR A 32 3.96 24.07 2.03
C THR A 32 3.71 22.69 1.43
N ALA A 33 2.70 22.58 0.58
CA ALA A 33 2.46 21.36 -0.18
C ALA A 33 3.60 21.14 -1.18
N GLN A 34 4.01 19.88 -1.33
CA GLN A 34 5.10 19.45 -2.18
C GLN A 34 4.66 18.21 -2.93
N LEU A 35 4.95 18.18 -4.23
CA LEU A 35 4.75 17.00 -5.07
C LEU A 35 6.06 16.22 -5.10
N CYS A 36 6.09 15.08 -4.41
CA CYS A 36 7.19 14.14 -4.48
C CYS A 36 7.02 13.27 -5.73
N VAL A 37 8.05 13.21 -6.57
CA VAL A 37 8.06 12.39 -7.77
C VAL A 37 9.16 11.36 -7.64
N PHE A 38 8.79 10.09 -7.61
CA PHE A 38 9.71 8.96 -7.69
C PHE A 38 9.72 8.42 -9.12
N ILE A 39 10.86 7.91 -9.54
CA ILE A 39 11.06 7.29 -10.84
C ILE A 39 11.59 5.88 -10.67
N ARG A 40 10.97 4.93 -11.35
CA ARG A 40 11.45 3.55 -11.45
C ARG A 40 11.82 3.26 -12.90
N MET A 41 13.10 3.00 -13.12
CA MET A 41 13.70 2.76 -14.43
C MET A 41 13.92 1.26 -14.62
N VAL A 42 13.61 0.76 -15.82
CA VAL A 42 13.90 -0.63 -16.22
C VAL A 42 14.97 -0.60 -17.32
N PHE A 43 16.01 -1.41 -17.18
CA PHE A 43 17.13 -1.48 -18.12
C PHE A 43 17.01 -2.71 -19.04
N THR A 44 17.83 -2.74 -20.09
CA THR A 44 17.83 -3.81 -21.09
C THR A 44 18.14 -5.20 -20.50
N ASP A 45 18.85 -5.27 -19.37
CA ASP A 45 19.14 -6.51 -18.66
C ASP A 45 18.03 -6.95 -17.68
N MET A 46 16.85 -6.30 -17.77
CA MET A 46 15.67 -6.48 -16.92
C MET A 46 15.88 -6.12 -15.45
N THR A 47 17.00 -5.46 -15.11
CA THR A 47 17.14 -4.86 -13.79
C THR A 47 16.28 -3.61 -13.68
N ALA A 48 15.80 -3.35 -12.46
CA ALA A 48 15.05 -2.15 -12.14
C ALA A 48 15.78 -1.34 -11.09
N LYS A 49 15.78 -0.02 -11.25
CA LYS A 49 16.32 0.93 -10.26
C LYS A 49 15.26 1.95 -9.94
N GLU A 50 15.14 2.29 -8.66
CA GLU A 50 14.19 3.28 -8.19
C GLU A 50 14.90 4.40 -7.43
N GLU A 51 14.53 5.63 -7.73
CA GLU A 51 15.13 6.84 -7.14
C GLU A 51 14.09 7.94 -6.96
N LEU A 52 14.37 8.86 -6.02
CA LEU A 52 13.62 10.12 -5.93
C LEU A 52 14.05 11.03 -7.09
N LEU A 53 13.13 11.29 -8.03
CA LEU A 53 13.40 12.13 -9.20
C LEU A 53 13.48 13.61 -8.82
N THR A 54 12.48 14.09 -8.09
CA THR A 54 12.39 15.50 -7.69
C THR A 54 11.33 15.72 -6.62
N ILE A 55 11.41 16.86 -5.95
CA ILE A 55 10.37 17.40 -5.07
C ILE A 55 9.98 18.77 -5.63
N LEU A 56 8.73 18.93 -6.03
CA LEU A 56 8.23 20.15 -6.65
C LEU A 56 7.35 20.92 -5.65
N PRO A 57 7.76 22.11 -5.19
CA PRO A 57 6.97 22.89 -4.24
C PRO A 57 5.72 23.48 -4.91
N MET A 58 4.58 23.32 -4.27
CA MET A 58 3.27 23.82 -4.68
C MET A 58 2.99 25.12 -3.94
N LYS A 59 3.15 26.26 -4.61
CA LYS A 59 3.18 27.59 -3.94
C LYS A 59 1.81 28.17 -3.58
N GLU A 60 0.72 27.67 -4.13
CA GLU A 60 -0.62 28.27 -3.97
C GLU A 60 -1.75 27.25 -3.89
N HIS A 61 -1.86 26.40 -4.92
CA HIS A 61 -2.97 25.47 -5.10
C HIS A 61 -2.45 24.09 -5.49
N THR A 62 -3.21 23.06 -5.11
CA THR A 62 -2.92 21.65 -5.38
C THR A 62 -4.01 21.02 -6.26
N ARG A 63 -4.62 21.80 -7.16
CA ARG A 63 -5.57 21.26 -8.13
C ARG A 63 -4.80 20.46 -9.18
N GLY A 64 -5.46 19.51 -9.84
CA GLY A 64 -4.82 18.68 -10.86
C GLY A 64 -4.15 19.47 -11.98
N GLU A 65 -4.74 20.60 -12.36
CA GLU A 65 -4.15 21.57 -13.30
C GLU A 65 -2.82 22.18 -12.79
N ASP A 66 -2.76 22.54 -11.51
CA ASP A 66 -1.57 23.16 -10.91
C ASP A 66 -0.43 22.12 -10.80
N ILE A 67 -0.78 20.90 -10.38
CA ILE A 67 0.12 19.74 -10.34
C ILE A 67 0.67 19.47 -11.74
N PHE A 68 -0.21 19.42 -12.74
CA PHE A 68 0.15 19.19 -14.14
C PHE A 68 1.11 20.26 -14.66
N ARG A 69 0.78 21.55 -14.52
CA ARG A 69 1.65 22.63 -14.97
C ARG A 69 3.01 22.60 -14.30
N THR A 70 3.04 22.33 -12.99
CA THR A 70 4.28 22.26 -12.22
C THR A 70 5.16 21.11 -12.70
N PHE A 71 4.57 19.93 -12.90
CA PHE A 71 5.27 18.76 -13.42
C PHE A 71 5.72 18.94 -14.88
N LYS A 72 4.86 19.48 -15.76
CA LYS A 72 5.21 19.76 -17.16
C LYS A 72 6.36 20.75 -17.28
N ASN A 73 6.34 21.83 -16.48
CA ASN A 73 7.46 22.78 -16.41
C ASN A 73 8.77 22.09 -15.98
N PHE A 74 8.70 21.09 -15.11
CA PHE A 74 9.87 20.30 -14.74
C PHE A 74 10.33 19.44 -15.92
N VAL A 75 9.44 18.70 -16.57
CA VAL A 75 9.70 17.88 -17.76
C VAL A 75 10.39 18.69 -18.85
N ASP A 76 9.87 19.88 -19.19
CA ASP A 76 10.41 20.75 -20.23
C ASP A 76 11.81 21.27 -19.86
N LYS A 77 12.03 21.64 -18.59
CA LYS A 77 13.32 22.15 -18.10
C LYS A 77 14.40 21.08 -18.05
N THR A 78 14.05 19.87 -17.63
CA THR A 78 15.01 18.76 -17.52
C THR A 78 15.15 17.95 -18.79
N LYS A 79 14.27 18.18 -19.79
CA LYS A 79 14.14 17.39 -21.01
C LYS A 79 13.97 15.89 -20.69
N LEU A 80 13.08 15.60 -19.75
CA LEU A 80 12.78 14.21 -19.38
C LEU A 80 12.25 13.47 -20.62
N PRO A 81 12.79 12.29 -20.99
CA PRO A 81 12.41 11.61 -22.23
C PRO A 81 11.05 10.93 -22.06
N MET A 82 9.97 11.71 -22.15
CA MET A 82 8.60 11.25 -21.92
C MET A 82 8.15 10.11 -22.84
N SER A 83 8.78 9.94 -24.00
CA SER A 83 8.55 8.79 -24.88
C SER A 83 8.87 7.44 -24.24
N LYS A 84 9.62 7.43 -23.13
CA LYS A 84 9.95 6.25 -22.32
C LYS A 84 9.02 6.05 -21.12
N LEU A 85 8.07 6.96 -20.89
CA LEU A 85 7.09 6.83 -19.81
C LEU A 85 6.17 5.66 -20.12
N SER A 86 5.99 4.78 -19.14
CA SER A 86 5.18 3.58 -19.28
C SER A 86 3.94 3.60 -18.37
N SER A 87 4.09 4.10 -17.14
CA SER A 87 2.98 4.20 -16.20
C SER A 87 3.13 5.33 -15.18
N ILE A 88 1.99 5.75 -14.61
CA ILE A 88 1.89 6.75 -13.54
C ILE A 88 1.02 6.21 -12.40
N THR A 89 1.61 6.15 -11.21
CA THR A 89 0.94 5.78 -9.95
C THR A 89 0.64 7.01 -9.10
N THR A 90 -0.60 7.15 -8.62
CA THR A 90 -1.04 8.27 -7.77
C THR A 90 -1.84 7.79 -6.57
N ASP A 91 -2.08 8.66 -5.59
CA ASP A 91 -2.92 8.40 -4.41
C ASP A 91 -4.43 8.32 -4.71
N GLY A 92 -4.84 8.48 -5.97
CA GLY A 92 -6.24 8.45 -6.38
C GLY A 92 -7.10 9.60 -5.83
N ALA A 93 -6.48 10.67 -5.32
CA ALA A 93 -7.21 11.87 -4.91
C ALA A 93 -7.91 12.52 -6.12
N PRO A 94 -9.03 13.24 -5.93
CA PRO A 94 -9.72 13.91 -7.02
C PRO A 94 -8.85 14.87 -7.84
N ALA A 95 -7.84 15.49 -7.22
CA ALA A 95 -6.84 16.31 -7.91
C ALA A 95 -5.94 15.49 -8.84
N MET A 96 -5.67 14.22 -8.53
CA MET A 96 -4.83 13.34 -9.35
C MET A 96 -5.62 12.66 -10.46
N VAL A 97 -6.77 12.05 -10.14
CA VAL A 97 -7.52 11.16 -11.05
C VAL A 97 -8.87 11.73 -11.52
N GLY A 98 -9.19 12.98 -11.20
CA GLY A 98 -10.43 13.62 -11.63
C GLY A 98 -10.62 13.58 -13.15
N ARG A 99 -11.84 13.23 -13.60
CA ARG A 99 -12.15 12.93 -15.00
C ARG A 99 -11.76 14.02 -16.02
N CYS A 100 -11.91 15.30 -15.64
CA CYS A 100 -11.65 16.42 -16.55
C CYS A 100 -10.50 17.33 -16.08
N ASN A 101 -10.37 17.50 -14.76
CA ASN A 101 -9.44 18.45 -14.14
C ASN A 101 -8.38 17.76 -13.27
N GLY A 102 -8.31 16.43 -13.31
CA GLY A 102 -7.28 15.67 -12.63
C GLY A 102 -5.96 15.73 -13.38
N PHE A 103 -4.85 15.62 -12.65
CA PHE A 103 -3.50 15.53 -13.21
C PHE A 103 -3.40 14.50 -14.35
N ILE A 104 -3.94 13.29 -14.14
CA ILE A 104 -3.91 12.20 -15.14
C ILE A 104 -4.72 12.57 -16.39
N ALA A 105 -5.89 13.19 -16.23
CA ALA A 105 -6.69 13.65 -17.37
C ALA A 105 -5.92 14.70 -18.18
N LYS A 106 -5.22 15.62 -17.52
CA LYS A 106 -4.39 16.64 -18.17
C LYS A 106 -3.18 16.06 -18.88
N CYS A 107 -2.53 15.05 -18.29
CA CYS A 107 -1.44 14.34 -18.97
C CYS A 107 -1.92 13.68 -20.27
N ARG A 108 -3.11 13.07 -20.27
CA ARG A 108 -3.70 12.43 -21.47
C ARG A 108 -4.16 13.41 -22.56
N GLU A 109 -4.35 14.68 -22.22
CA GLU A 109 -4.73 15.74 -23.17
C GLU A 109 -3.50 16.37 -23.87
N ASP A 110 -2.28 16.05 -23.44
CA ASP A 110 -1.06 16.73 -23.86
C ASP A 110 -0.13 15.81 -24.67
N ASP A 111 0.23 16.24 -25.87
CA ASP A 111 0.97 15.42 -26.86
C ASP A 111 2.36 14.96 -26.42
N ILE A 112 2.93 15.53 -25.35
CA ILE A 112 4.24 15.09 -24.84
C ILE A 112 4.15 13.75 -24.10
N PHE A 113 2.96 13.38 -23.62
CA PHE A 113 2.74 12.13 -22.90
C PHE A 113 2.34 11.03 -23.90
N PRO A 114 3.02 9.87 -23.89
CA PRO A 114 2.56 8.72 -24.66
C PRO A 114 1.28 8.14 -24.03
N ASP A 115 0.70 7.11 -24.65
CA ASP A 115 -0.23 6.26 -23.92
C ASP A 115 0.49 5.60 -22.73
N PHE A 116 -0.09 5.73 -21.54
CA PHE A 116 0.49 5.23 -20.30
C PHE A 116 -0.57 4.59 -19.39
N LEU A 117 -0.15 3.64 -18.56
CA LEU A 117 -1.01 3.02 -17.56
C LEU A 117 -1.13 3.91 -16.34
N ASN A 118 -2.34 4.07 -15.81
CA ASN A 118 -2.58 4.76 -14.56
C ASN A 118 -2.94 3.76 -13.46
N TYR A 119 -2.24 3.84 -12.33
CA TYR A 119 -2.51 3.01 -11.17
C TYR A 119 -2.84 3.85 -9.93
N HIS A 120 -3.71 3.29 -9.10
CA HIS A 120 -3.96 3.80 -7.75
C HIS A 120 -3.04 3.09 -6.76
N CYS A 121 -2.22 3.85 -6.05
CA CYS A 121 -1.28 3.38 -5.03
C CYS A 121 -1.88 2.29 -4.13
N ILE A 122 -1.26 1.11 -4.14
CA ILE A 122 -1.74 -0.10 -3.44
C ILE A 122 -1.85 0.17 -1.93
N ILE A 123 -0.85 0.83 -1.34
CA ILE A 123 -0.86 1.10 0.11
C ILE A 123 -1.94 2.12 0.47
N HIS A 124 -2.17 3.12 -0.38
CA HIS A 124 -3.28 4.05 -0.16
C HIS A 124 -4.64 3.33 -0.26
N GLN A 125 -4.82 2.45 -1.25
CA GLN A 125 -6.03 1.62 -1.36
C GLN A 125 -6.23 0.74 -0.12
N HIS A 126 -5.18 0.09 0.36
CA HIS A 126 -5.18 -0.67 1.61
C HIS A 126 -5.59 0.19 2.81
N ALA A 127 -5.02 1.40 2.95
CA ALA A 127 -5.35 2.31 4.03
C ALA A 127 -6.82 2.75 3.98
N LEU A 128 -7.39 2.90 2.77
CA LEU A 128 -8.83 3.16 2.62
C LEU A 128 -9.69 1.97 3.05
N CYS A 129 -9.28 0.72 2.78
CA CYS A 129 -9.98 -0.46 3.30
C CYS A 129 -10.00 -0.49 4.83
N ALA A 130 -8.90 -0.12 5.48
CA ALA A 130 -8.83 -0.05 6.95
C ALA A 130 -9.79 0.98 7.57
N LYS A 131 -10.22 1.99 6.79
CA LYS A 131 -11.23 2.98 7.22
C LYS A 131 -12.65 2.42 7.23
N MET A 132 -12.89 1.25 6.65
CA MET A 132 -14.20 0.58 6.65
C MET A 132 -14.56 -0.06 8.00
N LEU A 133 -13.60 -0.13 8.93
CA LEU A 133 -13.84 -0.52 10.32
C LEU A 133 -14.70 0.55 11.03
N ASN A 134 -15.96 0.21 11.32
CA ASN A 134 -16.90 1.06 12.03
C ASN A 134 -16.69 0.98 13.56
N MET A 135 -15.48 1.29 14.00
CA MET A 135 -15.04 1.24 15.40
C MET A 135 -14.49 2.61 15.85
N LYS A 136 -15.13 3.69 15.39
CA LYS A 136 -14.71 5.07 15.67
C LYS A 136 -14.78 5.40 17.17
N GLU A 137 -15.79 4.90 17.86
CA GLU A 137 -15.99 5.18 19.29
C GLU A 137 -14.81 4.67 20.14
N VAL A 138 -14.34 3.44 19.87
CA VAL A 138 -13.14 2.86 20.49
C VAL A 138 -11.89 3.71 20.22
N MET A 139 -11.70 4.14 18.97
CA MET A 139 -10.58 5.00 18.61
C MET A 139 -10.66 6.36 19.32
N ASP A 140 -11.82 7.02 19.31
CA ASP A 140 -12.01 8.33 19.90
C ASP A 140 -11.76 8.30 21.42
N VAL A 141 -12.27 7.28 22.12
CA VAL A 141 -12.02 7.08 23.56
C VAL A 141 -10.53 6.87 23.82
N SER A 142 -9.89 5.94 23.11
CA SER A 142 -8.47 5.63 23.28
C SER A 142 -7.59 6.86 23.03
N LEU A 143 -7.87 7.61 21.96
CA LEU A 143 -7.14 8.82 21.60
C LEU A 143 -7.32 9.93 22.61
N LYS A 144 -8.54 10.18 23.10
CA LYS A 144 -8.78 11.20 24.12
C LYS A 144 -8.05 10.88 25.42
N VAL A 145 -8.05 9.61 25.84
CA VAL A 145 -7.31 9.15 27.02
C VAL A 145 -5.81 9.39 26.82
N ALA A 146 -5.24 8.93 25.70
CA ALA A 146 -3.83 9.13 25.40
C ALA A 146 -3.45 10.62 25.30
N CYS A 147 -4.27 11.44 24.65
CA CYS A 147 -4.08 12.89 24.54
C CYS A 147 -4.17 13.59 25.90
N SER A 148 -5.03 13.14 26.81
CA SER A 148 -5.15 13.73 28.15
C SER A 148 -3.85 13.60 28.97
N ILE A 149 -3.13 12.49 28.75
CA ILE A 149 -1.83 12.21 29.35
C ILE A 149 -0.73 12.94 28.57
N ARG A 150 -0.70 12.81 27.23
CA ARG A 150 0.42 13.27 26.40
C ARG A 150 0.43 14.76 26.07
N ALA A 151 -0.73 15.40 25.97
CA ALA A 151 -0.82 16.81 25.57
C ALA A 151 -0.33 17.77 26.67
N ARG A 152 -0.29 17.31 27.93
CA ARG A 152 0.15 18.12 29.08
C ARG A 152 1.57 17.72 29.48
N PRO A 153 2.60 18.59 29.36
CA PRO A 153 3.99 18.23 29.63
C PRO A 153 4.25 17.65 31.02
N LEU A 154 3.56 18.15 32.04
CA LEU A 154 3.65 17.61 33.40
C LEU A 154 3.07 16.19 33.49
N GLN A 155 1.87 15.96 32.94
CA GLN A 155 1.22 14.66 32.97
C GLN A 155 2.04 13.60 32.24
N ARG A 156 2.58 13.95 31.06
CA ARG A 156 3.48 13.06 30.32
C ARG A 156 4.71 12.69 31.15
N ARG A 157 5.38 13.65 31.80
CA ARG A 157 6.56 13.36 32.65
C ARG A 157 6.22 12.46 33.83
N LEU A 158 5.09 12.73 34.51
CA LEU A 158 4.62 11.91 35.63
C LEU A 158 4.27 10.50 35.18
N PHE A 159 3.61 10.36 34.04
CA PHE A 159 3.28 9.05 33.48
C PHE A 159 4.52 8.28 33.06
N ARG A 160 5.49 8.92 32.39
CA ARG A 160 6.78 8.30 32.05
C ARG A 160 7.52 7.78 33.28
N ALA A 161 7.63 8.61 34.33
CA ALA A 161 8.24 8.20 35.59
C ALA A 161 7.50 7.00 36.21
N TYR A 162 6.17 7.01 36.19
CA TYR A 162 5.36 5.88 36.66
C TYR A 162 5.62 4.59 35.86
N LEU A 163 5.72 4.68 34.52
CA LEU A 163 6.03 3.52 33.67
C LEU A 163 7.45 2.99 33.91
N GLU A 164 8.42 3.87 34.13
CA GLU A 164 9.80 3.50 34.47
C GLU A 164 9.87 2.81 35.84
N ASP A 165 9.17 3.34 36.85
CA ASP A 165 9.09 2.74 38.18
C ASP A 165 8.38 1.36 38.17
N ALA A 166 7.46 1.15 37.23
CA ALA A 166 6.74 -0.11 37.04
C ALA A 166 7.48 -1.12 36.14
N ASP A 167 8.69 -0.79 35.65
CA ASP A 167 9.50 -1.61 34.73
C ASP A 167 8.72 -2.05 33.46
N CYS A 168 7.90 -1.14 32.93
CA CYS A 168 7.10 -1.43 31.74
C CYS A 168 7.95 -1.53 30.47
N VAL A 169 7.57 -2.43 29.56
CA VAL A 169 8.23 -2.62 28.24
C VAL A 169 8.23 -1.34 27.39
N HIS A 170 7.22 -0.48 27.56
CA HIS A 170 7.12 0.80 26.89
C HIS A 170 7.25 1.95 27.88
N THR A 171 8.04 2.96 27.51
CA THR A 171 8.33 4.12 28.35
C THR A 171 7.40 5.32 28.08
N ASP A 172 6.56 5.28 27.05
CA ASP A 172 5.58 6.33 26.74
C ASP A 172 4.48 5.82 25.81
N LEU A 173 3.31 6.46 25.84
CA LEU A 173 2.23 6.23 24.89
C LEU A 173 2.58 6.75 23.50
N LEU A 174 1.98 6.17 22.46
CA LEU A 174 2.02 6.73 21.11
C LEU A 174 0.88 7.75 20.93
N LEU A 175 1.07 8.70 20.03
CA LEU A 175 -0.01 9.53 19.49
C LEU A 175 -0.20 9.08 18.05
N HIS A 176 -1.44 8.74 17.73
CA HIS A 176 -1.85 8.49 16.36
C HIS A 176 -1.97 9.81 15.60
N THR A 177 -1.60 9.78 14.33
CA THR A 177 -1.90 10.85 13.37
C THR A 177 -2.53 10.19 12.15
N ASP A 178 -3.63 10.74 11.63
CA ASP A 178 -4.34 10.15 10.47
C ASP A 178 -3.49 10.07 9.19
N VAL A 179 -2.37 10.80 9.16
CA VAL A 179 -1.41 10.85 8.06
C VAL A 179 -0.49 9.63 8.03
N ARG A 180 -0.34 8.87 9.13
CA ARG A 180 0.57 7.71 9.22
C ARG A 180 -0.24 6.44 9.42
N TRP A 181 -0.14 5.51 8.48
CA TRP A 181 -1.13 4.44 8.37
C TRP A 181 -0.83 3.29 9.34
N LEU A 182 0.44 2.95 9.56
CA LEU A 182 0.82 1.97 10.58
C LEU A 182 0.59 2.50 12.01
N SER A 183 0.48 3.83 12.18
CA SER A 183 0.39 4.42 13.52
C SER A 183 -0.86 4.01 14.27
N ARG A 184 -1.96 3.67 13.57
CA ARG A 184 -3.20 3.24 14.23
C ARG A 184 -3.02 1.90 14.95
N GLY A 185 -2.49 0.89 14.28
CA GLY A 185 -2.25 -0.43 14.89
C GLY A 185 -1.21 -0.36 16.00
N ASN A 186 -0.07 0.31 15.76
CA ASN A 186 0.98 0.48 16.77
C ASN A 186 0.48 1.24 18.01
N PHE A 187 -0.37 2.25 17.79
CA PHE A 187 -1.02 2.99 18.88
C PHE A 187 -1.92 2.07 19.71
N LEU A 188 -2.82 1.33 19.06
CA LEU A 188 -3.77 0.45 19.75
C LEU A 188 -3.07 -0.67 20.52
N GLU A 189 -2.06 -1.30 19.93
CA GLU A 189 -1.24 -2.32 20.59
C GLU A 189 -0.60 -1.76 21.85
N ARG A 190 0.10 -0.63 21.75
CA ARG A 190 0.73 0.00 22.92
C ARG A 190 -0.28 0.47 23.96
N PHE A 191 -1.39 1.07 23.51
CA PHE A 191 -2.44 1.54 24.39
C PHE A 191 -3.06 0.39 25.19
N ARG A 192 -3.30 -0.77 24.54
CA ARG A 192 -3.82 -1.97 25.19
C ARG A 192 -2.82 -2.59 26.16
N VAL A 193 -1.54 -2.68 25.77
CA VAL A 193 -0.46 -3.19 26.65
C VAL A 193 -0.35 -2.36 27.92
N LEU A 194 -0.38 -1.03 27.80
CA LEU A 194 -0.29 -0.09 28.92
C LEU A 194 -1.63 0.19 29.62
N LEU A 195 -2.71 -0.52 29.25
CA LEU A 195 -4.04 -0.23 29.77
C LEU A 195 -4.13 -0.35 31.30
N PRO A 196 -3.52 -1.35 31.98
CA PRO A 196 -3.51 -1.41 33.45
C PRO A 196 -2.88 -0.17 34.08
N GLU A 197 -1.75 0.29 33.55
CA GLU A 197 -1.02 1.46 34.01
C GLU A 197 -1.79 2.76 33.75
N ILE A 198 -2.44 2.86 32.59
CA ILE A 198 -3.33 3.99 32.25
C ILE A 198 -4.49 4.06 33.24
N LYS A 199 -5.14 2.93 33.56
CA LYS A 199 -6.21 2.88 34.56
C LYS A 199 -5.73 3.34 35.93
N ALA A 200 -4.60 2.79 36.40
CA ALA A 200 -4.02 3.16 37.69
C ALA A 200 -3.66 4.65 37.76
N PHE A 201 -3.03 5.18 36.71
CA PHE A 201 -2.60 6.58 36.64
C PHE A 201 -3.78 7.56 36.58
N LEU A 202 -4.87 7.19 35.91
CA LEU A 202 -6.07 8.02 35.77
C LEU A 202 -7.14 7.75 36.83
N HIS A 203 -6.85 6.89 37.81
CA HIS A 203 -7.78 6.58 38.88
C HIS A 203 -8.21 7.83 39.65
N GLY A 204 -9.51 8.04 39.82
CA GLY A 204 -10.08 9.21 40.50
C GLY A 204 -10.05 10.51 39.69
N THR A 205 -9.67 10.47 38.41
CA THR A 205 -9.79 11.63 37.51
C THR A 205 -11.24 11.90 37.11
N LYS A 206 -11.54 13.13 36.68
CA LYS A 206 -12.85 13.52 36.15
C LYS A 206 -12.96 13.35 34.62
N LEU A 207 -12.09 12.55 34.02
CA LEU A 207 -12.12 12.31 32.59
C LEU A 207 -13.33 11.43 32.27
N ALA A 208 -14.25 11.90 31.42
CA ALA A 208 -15.50 11.19 31.13
C ALA A 208 -15.22 9.81 30.49
N GLU A 209 -14.20 9.75 29.65
CA GLU A 209 -13.75 8.54 28.95
C GLU A 209 -13.16 7.48 29.88
N TYR A 210 -12.73 7.84 31.10
CA TYR A 210 -12.16 6.88 32.05
C TYR A 210 -13.13 5.74 32.39
N ALA A 211 -14.42 6.03 32.51
CA ALA A 211 -15.44 5.02 32.82
C ALA A 211 -15.54 3.93 31.73
N ARG A 212 -15.18 4.24 30.48
CA ARG A 212 -15.17 3.26 29.38
C ARG A 212 -14.02 2.25 29.50
N LEU A 213 -12.96 2.59 30.23
CA LEU A 213 -11.83 1.68 30.39
C LEU A 213 -12.21 0.46 31.22
N ASP A 214 -13.27 0.53 32.04
CA ASP A 214 -13.80 -0.60 32.82
C ASP A 214 -15.04 -1.26 32.19
N ASP A 215 -15.46 -0.80 31.01
CA ASP A 215 -16.58 -1.37 30.26
C ASP A 215 -16.14 -2.64 29.53
N GLU A 216 -16.69 -3.78 29.94
CA GLU A 216 -16.31 -5.11 29.42
C GLU A 216 -16.52 -5.27 27.92
N GLU A 217 -17.57 -4.66 27.36
CA GLU A 217 -17.87 -4.73 25.92
C GLU A 217 -16.89 -3.84 25.14
N TRP A 218 -16.63 -2.63 25.64
CA TRP A 218 -15.66 -1.73 25.05
C TRP A 218 -14.24 -2.33 25.03
N LEU A 219 -13.86 -3.07 26.07
CA LEU A 219 -12.57 -3.76 26.14
C LEU A 219 -12.44 -4.88 25.10
N LEU A 220 -13.53 -5.61 24.82
CA LEU A 220 -13.56 -6.59 23.72
C LEU A 220 -13.47 -5.91 22.35
N ASP A 221 -14.12 -4.77 22.17
CA ASP A 221 -14.01 -3.99 20.94
C ASP A 221 -12.60 -3.43 20.73
N LEU A 222 -11.94 -2.94 21.78
CA LEU A 222 -10.53 -2.55 21.77
C LEU A 222 -9.64 -3.73 21.39
N ALA A 223 -9.88 -4.90 21.97
CA ALA A 223 -9.12 -6.10 21.69
C ALA A 223 -9.27 -6.55 20.23
N PHE A 224 -10.50 -6.65 19.72
CA PHE A 224 -10.77 -6.96 18.31
C PHE A 224 -10.11 -5.95 17.38
N LEU A 225 -10.26 -4.65 17.67
CA LEU A 225 -9.70 -3.60 16.83
C LEU A 225 -8.17 -3.68 16.80
N THR A 226 -7.54 -4.02 17.93
CA THR A 226 -6.09 -4.24 18.00
C THR A 226 -5.67 -5.42 17.14
N ASP A 227 -6.34 -6.57 17.24
CA ASP A 227 -6.04 -7.76 16.42
C ASP A 227 -6.14 -7.47 14.91
N ILE A 228 -7.26 -6.88 14.46
CA ILE A 228 -7.47 -6.63 13.02
C ILE A 228 -6.53 -5.56 12.46
N THR A 229 -6.22 -4.52 13.24
CA THR A 229 -5.28 -3.47 12.80
C THR A 229 -3.84 -3.96 12.78
N GLN A 230 -3.45 -4.88 13.67
CA GLN A 230 -2.16 -5.54 13.59
C GLN A 230 -2.03 -6.37 12.30
N MET A 231 -3.06 -7.15 11.93
CA MET A 231 -3.07 -7.91 10.68
C MET A 231 -3.02 -7.00 9.43
N LEU A 232 -3.68 -5.84 9.46
CA LEU A 232 -3.57 -4.83 8.40
C LEU A 232 -2.16 -4.21 8.36
N ASN A 233 -1.53 -3.98 9.51
CA ASN A 233 -0.15 -3.49 9.58
C ASN A 233 0.86 -4.52 9.04
N GLU A 234 0.67 -5.81 9.31
CA GLU A 234 1.46 -6.91 8.74
C GLU A 234 1.44 -6.86 7.22
N LEU A 235 0.24 -6.83 6.61
CA LEU A 235 0.10 -6.72 5.16
C LEU A 235 0.74 -5.43 4.63
N ASN A 236 0.54 -4.30 5.32
CA ASN A 236 1.11 -3.04 4.91
C ASN A 236 2.66 -3.09 4.84
N LEU A 237 3.29 -3.70 5.84
CA LEU A 237 4.74 -3.93 5.87
C LEU A 237 5.20 -4.91 4.78
N GLU A 238 4.41 -5.93 4.47
CA GLU A 238 4.70 -6.85 3.36
C GLU A 238 4.66 -6.14 1.99
N LEU A 239 3.72 -5.22 1.80
CA LEU A 239 3.57 -4.44 0.57
C LEU A 239 4.61 -3.33 0.43
N GLN A 240 5.29 -2.98 1.52
CA GLN A 240 6.41 -2.06 1.54
C GLN A 240 7.75 -2.78 1.36
N GLY A 241 8.76 -2.00 0.97
CA GLY A 241 10.14 -2.45 0.93
C GLY A 241 10.72 -2.43 -0.48
N LYS A 242 12.06 -2.49 -0.53
CA LYS A 242 12.80 -2.57 -1.79
C LYS A 242 12.54 -3.94 -2.44
N ASP A 243 12.65 -3.97 -3.76
CA ASP A 243 12.64 -5.19 -4.58
C ASP A 243 11.31 -5.98 -4.58
N ARG A 244 10.17 -5.35 -4.24
CA ARG A 244 8.85 -5.97 -4.40
C ARG A 244 8.39 -5.95 -5.84
N THR A 245 7.98 -7.09 -6.40
CA THR A 245 7.38 -7.12 -7.73
C THR A 245 5.86 -6.98 -7.65
N VAL A 246 5.21 -6.69 -8.78
CA VAL A 246 3.74 -6.72 -8.87
C VAL A 246 3.18 -8.10 -8.55
N VAL A 247 3.90 -9.16 -8.93
CA VAL A 247 3.51 -10.54 -8.63
C VAL A 247 3.46 -10.75 -7.11
N ASP A 248 4.46 -10.27 -6.38
CA ASP A 248 4.51 -10.35 -4.91
C ASP A 248 3.34 -9.59 -4.29
N MET A 249 3.08 -8.36 -4.76
CA MET A 249 2.01 -7.51 -4.23
C MET A 249 0.61 -8.11 -4.49
N ILE A 250 0.36 -8.60 -5.71
CA ILE A 250 -0.89 -9.32 -6.05
C ILE A 250 -1.04 -10.54 -5.15
N SER A 251 0.03 -11.31 -4.96
CA SER A 251 0.02 -12.52 -4.13
C SER A 251 -0.29 -12.21 -2.66
N SER A 252 0.38 -11.21 -2.07
CA SER A 252 0.14 -10.78 -0.69
C SER A 252 -1.29 -10.28 -0.49
N VAL A 253 -1.81 -9.44 -1.39
CA VAL A 253 -3.20 -8.96 -1.30
C VAL A 253 -4.19 -10.12 -1.45
N ASN A 254 -4.02 -11.00 -2.44
CA ASN A 254 -4.90 -12.15 -2.63
C ASN A 254 -4.87 -13.11 -1.44
N ALA A 255 -3.69 -13.37 -0.87
CA ALA A 255 -3.55 -14.16 0.34
C ALA A 255 -4.29 -13.50 1.52
N PHE A 256 -4.18 -12.18 1.66
CA PHE A 256 -4.88 -11.45 2.70
C PHE A 256 -6.40 -11.48 2.52
N LYS A 257 -6.92 -11.32 1.30
CA LYS A 257 -8.37 -11.47 1.01
C LYS A 257 -8.88 -12.85 1.44
N ARG A 258 -8.14 -13.91 1.11
CA ARG A 258 -8.45 -15.29 1.56
C ARG A 258 -8.38 -15.41 3.09
N ARG A 259 -7.39 -14.78 3.73
CA ARG A 259 -7.25 -14.72 5.19
C ARG A 259 -8.46 -14.04 5.83
N LEU A 260 -8.94 -12.91 5.30
CA LEU A 260 -10.13 -12.22 5.81
C LEU A 260 -11.38 -13.11 5.75
N HIS A 261 -11.60 -13.83 4.64
CA HIS A 261 -12.69 -14.82 4.55
C HIS A 261 -12.57 -15.92 5.62
N LEU A 262 -11.35 -16.45 5.83
CA LEU A 262 -11.10 -17.43 6.88
C LEU A 262 -11.38 -16.86 8.28
N LEU A 263 -10.99 -15.60 8.55
CA LEU A 263 -11.26 -14.93 9.82
C LEU A 263 -12.76 -14.81 10.10
N CYS A 264 -13.57 -14.48 9.09
CA CYS A 264 -15.04 -14.50 9.22
C CYS A 264 -15.56 -15.88 9.65
N SER A 265 -15.13 -16.94 8.96
CA SER A 265 -15.54 -18.32 9.30
C SER A 265 -15.04 -18.77 10.67
N LYS A 266 -13.89 -18.25 11.14
CA LYS A 266 -13.37 -18.51 12.48
C LYS A 266 -14.17 -17.81 13.56
N LEU A 267 -14.48 -16.52 13.40
CA LEU A 267 -15.33 -15.78 14.32
C LEU A 267 -16.71 -16.41 14.46
N GLN A 268 -17.34 -16.83 13.36
CA GLN A 268 -18.63 -17.52 13.38
C GLN A 268 -18.60 -18.84 14.18
N ARG A 269 -17.47 -19.56 14.12
CA ARG A 269 -17.23 -20.79 14.90
C ARG A 269 -16.68 -20.50 16.30
N LYS A 270 -16.50 -19.21 16.66
CA LYS A 270 -15.91 -18.73 17.92
C LYS A 270 -14.50 -19.28 18.16
N ASP A 271 -13.78 -19.55 17.06
CA ASP A 271 -12.36 -19.92 17.05
C ASP A 271 -11.52 -18.64 17.09
N LEU A 272 -10.92 -18.36 18.24
CA LEU A 272 -10.15 -17.14 18.49
C LEU A 272 -8.63 -17.31 18.27
N ALA A 273 -8.18 -18.36 17.57
CA ALA A 273 -6.75 -18.60 17.35
C ALA A 273 -6.02 -17.44 16.65
N ASN A 274 -6.74 -16.62 15.87
CA ASN A 274 -6.22 -15.43 15.19
C ASN A 274 -6.62 -14.10 15.88
N PHE A 275 -7.30 -14.17 17.02
CA PHE A 275 -7.79 -13.03 17.78
C PHE A 275 -7.29 -13.14 19.23
N GLN A 276 -5.97 -13.07 19.39
CA GLN A 276 -5.29 -13.32 20.66
C GLN A 276 -5.66 -12.27 21.70
N ASN A 277 -5.84 -11.01 21.28
CA ASN A 277 -6.26 -9.96 22.20
C ASN A 277 -7.68 -10.22 22.70
N ILE A 278 -8.61 -10.64 21.85
CA ILE A 278 -9.99 -11.01 22.28
C ILE A 278 -9.94 -12.19 23.25
N ALA A 279 -9.20 -13.24 22.92
CA ALA A 279 -9.09 -14.42 23.76
C ALA A 279 -8.55 -14.08 25.16
N SER A 280 -7.48 -13.27 25.20
CA SER A 280 -6.89 -12.77 26.45
C SER A 280 -7.87 -11.88 27.25
N GLU A 281 -8.68 -11.08 26.58
CA GLU A 281 -9.66 -10.22 27.25
C GLU A 281 -10.81 -11.02 27.85
N LEU A 282 -11.34 -12.01 27.14
CA LEU A 282 -12.38 -12.91 27.66
C LEU A 282 -11.89 -13.70 28.87
N GLU A 283 -10.63 -14.18 28.83
CA GLU A 283 -10.01 -14.87 29.96
C GLU A 283 -9.95 -13.97 31.21
N LYS A 284 -9.53 -12.71 31.05
CA LYS A 284 -9.52 -11.71 32.15
C LYS A 284 -10.91 -11.44 32.71
N GLN A 285 -11.93 -11.45 31.84
CA GLN A 285 -13.34 -11.28 32.24
C GLN A 285 -13.97 -12.58 32.79
N GLY A 286 -13.25 -13.70 32.78
CA GLY A 286 -13.79 -15.00 33.21
C GLY A 286 -14.92 -15.53 32.32
N LYS A 287 -14.95 -15.13 31.04
CA LYS A 287 -16.00 -15.50 30.08
C LYS A 287 -15.49 -16.54 29.08
N ASP A 288 -16.38 -17.46 28.71
CA ASP A 288 -16.12 -18.40 27.62
C ASP A 288 -16.29 -17.70 26.26
N SER A 289 -15.47 -18.08 25.28
CA SER A 289 -15.59 -17.70 23.86
C SER A 289 -17.02 -17.87 23.31
N ALA A 290 -17.79 -18.84 23.81
CA ALA A 290 -19.18 -19.07 23.48
C ALA A 290 -20.11 -17.87 23.75
N LEU A 291 -19.73 -16.95 24.65
CA LEU A 291 -20.50 -15.77 25.01
C LEU A 291 -20.17 -14.55 24.13
N LEU A 292 -19.15 -14.63 23.28
CA LEU A 292 -18.77 -13.54 22.39
C LEU A 292 -19.87 -13.27 21.36
N ASP A 293 -20.25 -11.99 21.20
CA ASP A 293 -21.03 -11.55 20.05
C ASP A 293 -20.16 -11.53 18.78
N SER A 294 -19.94 -12.73 18.24
CA SER A 294 -19.14 -12.91 17.03
C SER A 294 -19.78 -12.28 15.79
N ALA A 295 -21.09 -12.01 15.79
CA ALA A 295 -21.78 -11.48 14.62
C ALA A 295 -21.33 -10.05 14.34
N ARG A 296 -21.24 -9.22 15.38
CA ARG A 296 -20.76 -7.83 15.30
C ARG A 296 -19.34 -7.74 14.71
N TYR A 297 -18.41 -8.59 15.17
CA TYR A 297 -17.04 -8.62 14.67
C TYR A 297 -16.95 -9.19 13.25
N THR A 298 -17.75 -10.20 12.94
CA THR A 298 -17.81 -10.77 11.58
C THR A 298 -18.29 -9.74 10.56
N GLU A 299 -19.25 -8.89 10.91
CA GLU A 299 -19.69 -7.78 10.07
C GLU A 299 -18.55 -6.80 9.76
N GLN A 300 -17.73 -6.44 10.75
CA GLN A 300 -16.58 -5.57 10.54
C GLN A 300 -15.55 -6.16 9.59
N VAL A 301 -15.24 -7.46 9.73
CA VAL A 301 -14.32 -8.15 8.82
C VAL A 301 -14.91 -8.20 7.41
N ASN A 302 -16.21 -8.51 7.26
CA ASN A 302 -16.89 -8.50 5.96
C ASN A 302 -16.87 -7.12 5.26
N ASN A 303 -17.02 -6.03 6.02
CA ASN A 303 -16.94 -4.68 5.47
C ASN A 303 -15.56 -4.40 4.88
N ILE A 304 -14.49 -4.81 5.56
CA ILE A 304 -13.13 -4.72 5.03
C ILE A 304 -12.97 -5.61 3.79
N THR A 305 -13.38 -6.88 3.87
CA THR A 305 -13.27 -7.84 2.76
C THR A 305 -13.92 -7.33 1.49
N SER A 306 -15.15 -6.82 1.59
CA SER A 306 -15.89 -6.27 0.45
C SER A 306 -15.16 -5.08 -0.19
N ASP A 307 -14.59 -4.20 0.63
CA ASP A 307 -13.84 -3.05 0.11
C ASP A 307 -12.50 -3.46 -0.53
N PHE A 308 -11.81 -4.48 0.00
CA PHE A 308 -10.64 -5.07 -0.64
C PHE A 308 -10.99 -5.65 -2.02
N GLU A 309 -12.07 -6.45 -2.12
CA GLU A 309 -12.48 -7.02 -3.41
C GLU A 309 -12.86 -5.93 -4.42
N LYS A 310 -13.51 -4.86 -3.97
CA LYS A 310 -13.88 -3.74 -4.83
C LYS A 310 -12.67 -2.95 -5.32
N ARG A 311 -11.72 -2.64 -4.44
CA ARG A 311 -10.55 -1.80 -4.72
C ARG A 311 -9.51 -2.52 -5.55
N PHE A 312 -9.21 -3.76 -5.20
CA PHE A 312 -8.22 -4.59 -5.89
C PHE A 312 -8.83 -5.44 -7.02
N ARG A 313 -9.97 -5.03 -7.58
CA ARG A 313 -10.62 -5.73 -8.69
C ARG A 313 -9.74 -5.83 -9.93
N ASP A 314 -8.89 -4.84 -10.15
CA ASP A 314 -8.00 -4.79 -11.31
C ASP A 314 -6.92 -5.87 -11.25
N PHE A 315 -6.64 -6.42 -10.06
CA PHE A 315 -5.71 -7.55 -9.92
C PHE A 315 -6.24 -8.80 -10.62
N ALA A 316 -7.56 -8.97 -10.77
CA ALA A 316 -8.11 -10.07 -11.55
C ALA A 316 -7.74 -10.00 -13.04
N LEU A 317 -7.48 -8.80 -13.57
CA LEU A 317 -6.98 -8.60 -14.93
C LEU A 317 -5.47 -8.79 -15.03
N LEU A 318 -4.73 -8.38 -14.00
CA LEU A 318 -3.27 -8.45 -13.97
C LEU A 318 -2.72 -9.82 -13.59
N GLU A 319 -3.44 -10.61 -12.79
CA GLU A 319 -2.99 -11.91 -12.27
C GLU A 319 -2.74 -12.94 -13.39
N PRO A 320 -3.60 -13.12 -14.41
CA PRO A 320 -3.30 -14.00 -15.54
C PRO A 320 -2.05 -13.57 -16.31
N ILE A 321 -1.87 -12.26 -16.50
CA ILE A 321 -0.71 -11.69 -17.20
C ILE A 321 0.56 -11.95 -16.39
N ALA A 322 0.55 -11.63 -15.09
CA ALA A 322 1.64 -11.90 -14.17
C ALA A 322 2.01 -13.40 -14.15
N THR A 323 1.01 -14.28 -14.12
CA THR A 323 1.21 -15.73 -14.12
C THR A 323 1.88 -16.21 -15.41
N PHE A 324 1.45 -15.67 -16.56
CA PHE A 324 2.13 -15.92 -17.83
C PHE A 324 3.56 -15.40 -17.84
N MET A 325 3.82 -14.22 -17.26
CA MET A 325 5.19 -13.68 -17.19
C MET A 325 6.13 -14.53 -16.33
N CYS A 326 5.60 -15.18 -15.28
CA CYS A 326 6.36 -16.10 -14.45
C CYS A 326 6.55 -17.48 -15.12
N TYR A 327 5.55 -17.95 -15.85
CA TYR A 327 5.51 -19.31 -16.42
C TYR A 327 5.00 -19.32 -17.87
N PRO A 328 5.68 -18.67 -18.84
CA PRO A 328 5.11 -18.50 -20.18
C PRO A 328 5.04 -19.80 -20.98
N PHE A 329 5.75 -20.84 -20.56
CA PHE A 329 5.82 -22.12 -21.25
C PHE A 329 4.77 -23.14 -20.79
N SER A 330 3.92 -22.79 -19.81
CA SER A 330 2.83 -23.66 -19.37
C SER A 330 1.79 -23.79 -20.48
N GLU A 331 1.32 -25.02 -20.74
CA GLU A 331 0.25 -25.30 -21.70
C GLU A 331 -1.15 -25.01 -21.13
N ASP A 332 -1.24 -24.73 -19.82
CA ASP A 332 -2.52 -24.47 -19.13
C ASP A 332 -3.07 -23.05 -19.38
N HIS A 333 -2.30 -22.18 -20.03
CA HIS A 333 -2.73 -20.80 -20.32
C HIS A 333 -3.77 -20.77 -21.43
N ASP A 334 -4.93 -20.14 -21.15
CA ASP A 334 -5.89 -19.75 -22.17
C ASP A 334 -5.36 -18.52 -22.92
N ILE A 335 -4.72 -18.76 -24.07
CA ILE A 335 -4.04 -17.72 -24.85
C ILE A 335 -5.03 -16.70 -25.42
N ASP A 336 -6.23 -17.10 -25.83
CA ASP A 336 -7.24 -16.18 -26.35
C ASP A 336 -7.69 -15.21 -25.25
N SER A 337 -8.09 -15.75 -24.09
CA SER A 337 -8.49 -14.91 -22.96
C SER A 337 -7.35 -14.01 -22.48
N LEU A 338 -6.12 -14.52 -22.44
CA LEU A 338 -4.96 -13.77 -22.00
C LEU A 338 -4.57 -12.66 -22.98
N ALA A 339 -4.58 -12.93 -24.29
CA ALA A 339 -4.31 -11.92 -25.31
C ALA A 339 -5.37 -10.82 -25.30
N GLN A 340 -6.65 -11.16 -25.06
CA GLN A 340 -7.71 -10.18 -24.84
C GLN A 340 -7.44 -9.31 -23.60
N ASN A 341 -7.01 -9.92 -22.48
CA ASN A 341 -6.67 -9.19 -21.26
C ASN A 341 -5.48 -8.26 -21.46
N ILE A 342 -4.40 -8.74 -22.09
CA ILE A 342 -3.22 -7.93 -22.41
C ILE A 342 -3.61 -6.80 -23.36
N GLY A 343 -4.38 -7.10 -24.41
CA GLY A 343 -4.89 -6.10 -25.35
C GLY A 343 -5.74 -5.02 -24.68
N ALA A 344 -6.58 -5.41 -23.71
CA ALA A 344 -7.40 -4.46 -22.95
C ALA A 344 -6.58 -3.55 -22.02
N VAL A 345 -5.53 -4.09 -21.37
CA VAL A 345 -4.68 -3.33 -20.44
C VAL A 345 -3.70 -2.45 -21.19
N PHE A 346 -3.01 -2.98 -22.20
CA PHE A 346 -1.88 -2.34 -22.88
C PHE A 346 -2.25 -1.71 -24.24
N HIS A 347 -3.54 -1.72 -24.61
CA HIS A 347 -4.04 -1.22 -25.89
C HIS A 347 -3.36 -1.87 -27.12
N LEU A 348 -3.06 -3.16 -26.99
CA LEU A 348 -2.44 -3.98 -28.04
C LEU A 348 -3.49 -4.77 -28.83
N TYR A 349 -3.17 -5.14 -30.07
CA TYR A 349 -4.04 -5.98 -30.90
C TYR A 349 -3.97 -7.46 -30.45
N PRO A 350 -5.08 -8.07 -29.97
CA PRO A 350 -5.05 -9.42 -29.41
C PRO A 350 -4.54 -10.49 -30.40
N SER A 351 -4.97 -10.45 -31.65
CA SER A 351 -4.58 -11.44 -32.66
C SER A 351 -3.08 -11.51 -32.90
N ALA A 352 -2.38 -10.38 -32.80
CA ALA A 352 -0.94 -10.31 -32.98
C ALA A 352 -0.18 -10.85 -31.75
N LEU A 353 -0.79 -10.73 -30.57
CA LEU A 353 -0.27 -11.30 -29.31
C LEU A 353 -0.46 -12.81 -29.26
N GLU A 354 -1.60 -13.33 -29.70
CA GLU A 354 -1.90 -14.77 -29.73
C GLU A 354 -0.80 -15.56 -30.45
N ASP A 355 -0.50 -15.16 -31.70
CA ASP A 355 0.52 -15.80 -32.52
C ASP A 355 1.92 -15.74 -31.86
N GLU A 356 2.23 -14.64 -31.20
CA GLU A 356 3.50 -14.44 -30.51
C GLU A 356 3.63 -15.33 -29.26
N MET A 357 2.56 -15.42 -28.47
CA MET A 357 2.49 -16.24 -27.26
C MET A 357 2.57 -17.72 -27.60
N LEU A 358 1.87 -18.16 -28.64
CA LEU A 358 1.97 -19.53 -29.16
C LEU A 358 3.39 -19.84 -29.65
N SER A 359 4.02 -18.88 -30.35
CA SER A 359 5.41 -19.02 -30.80
C SER A 359 6.40 -19.08 -29.63
N LEU A 360 6.17 -18.33 -28.55
CA LEU A 360 6.95 -18.38 -27.32
C LEU A 360 6.77 -19.72 -26.61
N GLN A 361 5.52 -20.17 -26.45
CA GLN A 361 5.20 -21.49 -25.91
C GLN A 361 5.78 -22.63 -26.74
N ALA A 362 6.02 -22.46 -28.04
CA ALA A 362 6.63 -23.49 -28.88
C ALA A 362 8.18 -23.42 -28.93
N ASP A 363 8.81 -22.40 -28.33
CA ASP A 363 10.26 -22.19 -28.46
C ASP A 363 11.07 -23.18 -27.59
N ILE A 364 11.59 -24.22 -28.24
CA ILE A 364 12.42 -25.26 -27.62
C ILE A 364 13.71 -24.68 -27.01
N GLN A 365 14.33 -23.68 -27.63
CA GLN A 365 15.59 -23.11 -27.15
C GLN A 365 15.39 -22.28 -25.88
N LEU A 366 14.31 -21.49 -25.84
CA LEU A 366 13.95 -20.72 -24.65
C LEU A 366 13.44 -21.65 -23.54
N LYS A 367 12.60 -22.64 -23.86
CA LYS A 367 12.16 -23.68 -22.91
C LYS A 367 13.32 -24.37 -22.22
N ALA A 368 14.34 -24.79 -22.98
CA ALA A 368 15.52 -25.45 -22.43
C ALA A 368 16.31 -24.58 -21.44
N ARG A 369 16.10 -23.25 -21.45
CA ARG A 369 16.77 -22.28 -20.59
C ARG A 369 15.84 -21.62 -19.58
N ALA A 370 14.57 -22.05 -19.50
CA ALA A 370 13.57 -21.47 -18.60
C ALA A 370 13.98 -21.52 -17.11
N HIS A 371 14.83 -22.48 -16.73
CA HIS A 371 15.34 -22.63 -15.36
C HIS A 371 16.46 -21.65 -15.00
N ALA A 372 17.06 -20.96 -15.98
CA ALA A 372 17.96 -19.85 -15.69
C ALA A 372 17.06 -18.65 -15.38
N GLY A 373 17.05 -18.16 -14.14
CA GLY A 373 16.16 -17.06 -13.67
C GLY A 373 16.27 -15.72 -14.42
N GLN A 374 17.00 -15.68 -15.53
CA GLN A 374 17.15 -14.56 -16.47
C GLN A 374 16.70 -14.95 -17.89
N PHE A 375 15.80 -15.93 -18.06
CA PHE A 375 15.43 -16.41 -19.40
C PHE A 375 14.87 -15.30 -20.29
N TRP A 376 14.21 -14.30 -19.71
CA TRP A 376 13.72 -13.11 -20.42
C TRP A 376 14.85 -12.28 -21.05
N ASN A 377 16.08 -12.35 -20.52
CA ASN A 377 17.26 -11.69 -21.12
C ASN A 377 17.71 -12.38 -22.43
N LEU A 378 17.15 -13.55 -22.74
CA LEU A 378 17.41 -14.28 -23.97
C LEU A 378 16.35 -13.99 -25.05
N PHE A 379 15.33 -13.21 -24.70
CA PHE A 379 14.26 -12.82 -25.60
C PHE A 379 14.78 -11.83 -26.65
N ARG A 380 14.46 -12.07 -27.93
CA ARG A 380 14.92 -11.26 -29.05
C ARG A 380 13.75 -10.52 -29.66
N VAL A 381 13.80 -9.19 -29.66
CA VAL A 381 12.74 -8.31 -30.17
C VAL A 381 12.43 -8.61 -31.64
N GLU A 382 13.42 -9.04 -32.43
CA GLU A 382 13.22 -9.38 -33.85
C GLU A 382 12.36 -10.63 -34.06
N LYS A 383 12.33 -11.53 -33.06
CA LYS A 383 11.55 -12.78 -33.11
C LYS A 383 10.14 -12.60 -32.55
N TYR A 384 9.97 -11.62 -31.67
CA TYR A 384 8.77 -11.37 -30.90
C TYR A 384 8.42 -9.87 -30.94
N PRO A 385 7.92 -9.38 -32.09
CA PRO A 385 7.81 -7.95 -32.40
C PRO A 385 6.59 -7.28 -31.74
N ASN A 386 5.55 -8.03 -31.40
CA ASN A 386 4.30 -7.60 -30.75
C ASN A 386 4.45 -7.62 -29.22
N SER A 387 5.50 -6.97 -28.73
CA SER A 387 5.66 -6.49 -27.35
C SER A 387 5.02 -7.33 -26.21
N LEU A 388 5.27 -8.64 -26.16
CA LEU A 388 5.19 -9.39 -24.88
C LEU A 388 6.11 -8.79 -23.80
N LEU A 389 7.03 -7.91 -24.21
CA LEU A 389 7.89 -7.06 -23.41
C LEU A 389 7.18 -5.86 -22.76
N ALA A 390 6.04 -5.38 -23.27
CA ALA A 390 5.33 -4.24 -22.67
C ALA A 390 4.84 -4.57 -21.25
N PRO A 391 4.17 -5.72 -21.00
CA PRO A 391 3.95 -6.21 -19.65
C PRO A 391 5.24 -6.34 -18.83
N GLN A 392 6.35 -6.78 -19.40
CA GLN A 392 7.61 -6.89 -18.62
C GLN A 392 8.20 -5.55 -18.19
N LYS A 393 7.99 -4.53 -19.01
CA LYS A 393 8.45 -3.17 -18.79
C LYS A 393 7.56 -2.44 -17.77
N ASP A 394 6.28 -2.82 -17.69
CA ASP A 394 5.27 -2.19 -16.83
C ASP A 394 4.97 -2.91 -15.51
N PHE A 395 5.02 -4.24 -15.47
CA PHE A 395 4.80 -5.01 -14.24
C PHE A 395 5.85 -4.84 -13.13
N PRO A 396 7.01 -4.18 -13.31
CA PRO A 396 7.81 -3.75 -12.17
C PRO A 396 7.19 -2.57 -11.40
N CYS A 397 6.16 -1.89 -11.93
CA CYS A 397 5.88 -0.47 -11.64
C CYS A 397 4.79 -0.13 -10.60
N LEU A 398 4.26 -1.09 -9.81
CA LEU A 398 3.22 -0.78 -8.81
C LEU A 398 3.74 -0.49 -7.39
N ILE A 399 5.05 -0.43 -7.18
CA ILE A 399 5.59 -0.27 -5.83
C ILE A 399 5.32 1.15 -5.37
N SER A 400 4.82 1.27 -4.14
CA SER A 400 4.82 2.54 -3.43
C SER A 400 5.88 2.54 -2.35
N HIS A 401 6.85 3.44 -2.47
CA HIS A 401 7.72 3.79 -1.36
C HIS A 401 7.11 4.99 -0.61
N GLN A 402 6.41 4.70 0.47
CA GLN A 402 6.37 5.64 1.59
C GLN A 402 7.26 5.05 2.68
N GLU A 403 8.48 5.55 2.82
CA GLU A 403 9.25 5.33 4.04
C GLU A 403 8.49 6.01 5.19
N GLU A 404 7.72 5.24 5.95
CA GLU A 404 7.32 5.67 7.28
C GLU A 404 8.59 5.82 8.12
N ARG A 405 9.07 7.06 8.28
CA ARG A 405 10.08 7.35 9.31
C ARG A 405 9.53 6.85 10.64
N PRO A 406 10.32 6.11 11.44
CA PRO A 406 9.87 5.61 12.73
C PRO A 406 9.30 6.79 13.53
N ALA A 407 8.12 6.58 14.10
CA ALA A 407 7.50 7.56 14.99
C ALA A 407 8.57 8.03 15.99
N ARG A 408 8.94 9.32 15.94
CA ARG A 408 9.85 9.89 16.93
C ARG A 408 9.26 9.57 18.31
N SER A 409 9.99 8.75 19.05
CA SER A 409 9.70 8.27 20.40
C SER A 409 9.61 9.40 21.43
#